data_AF-A0A7C6M5E2-F1
#
_entry.id   AF-A0A7C6M5E2-F1
#
_cell.length_a   1.000
_cell.length_b   1.000
_cell.length_c   1.000
_cell.angle_alpha   90.00
_cell.angle_beta   90.00
_cell.angle_gamma   90.00
#
_symmetry.space_group_name_H-M   'P 1'
#
loop_
_entity.id
_entity.type
_entity.pdbx_description
1 polymer ?
#
loop_
_entity_poly.entity_id
_entity_poly.type
_entity_poly.pdbx_seq_one_letter_code
_entity_poly.pdbx_strand_id
1 'polypeptide(L)'
;MVMSKYLSLSETAELLGKSKETLRRWDREGKLPAVREPMSNYRMYPKSQIEDIFSDFFNTQTVKEVVDNYTKPAREYKVLELFAGAGGLAIGLENAGLKCVALNEIDKFACQTLRRNRPNWNILEGDIKEFDFSNYKNKVEVVTGGFPCQAFSYAGKKLGFADARGTLFYEFARVVTEVNPLICVGENVRGLLSHDNGRTLQGMISILNEIGYNVAP
;
A
#
# COMPACT_ATOMS: atom_id res chain seq x y z
N MET A 1 42.05 -19.72 14.09
CA MET A 1 41.41 -20.10 12.82
C MET A 1 41.79 -19.04 11.79
N VAL A 2 42.62 -19.37 10.78
CA VAL A 2 43.10 -18.39 9.79
C VAL A 2 41.91 -17.99 8.92
N MET A 3 41.42 -16.76 9.04
CA MET A 3 40.35 -16.27 8.18
C MET A 3 40.90 -16.12 6.75
N SER A 4 40.28 -16.81 5.78
CA SER A 4 40.55 -16.57 4.35
C SER A 4 40.35 -15.08 4.03
N LYS A 5 41.28 -14.48 3.29
CA LYS A 5 41.23 -13.07 2.85
C LYS A 5 40.15 -12.79 1.80
N TYR A 6 39.55 -13.85 1.25
CA TYR A 6 38.55 -13.78 0.19
C TYR A 6 37.30 -14.56 0.56
N LEU A 7 36.16 -14.09 0.06
CA LEU A 7 34.84 -14.71 0.15
C LEU A 7 34.39 -15.17 -1.23
N SER A 8 33.78 -16.33 -1.31
CA SER A 8 33.08 -16.80 -2.52
C SER A 8 31.84 -15.95 -2.79
N LEU A 9 31.34 -16.02 -4.03
CA LEU A 9 30.04 -15.44 -4.41
C LEU A 9 28.88 -15.85 -3.48
N SER A 10 28.88 -17.08 -2.97
CA SER A 10 27.82 -17.56 -2.06
C SER A 10 27.94 -16.93 -0.68
N GLU A 11 29.14 -16.96 -0.09
CA GLU A 11 29.39 -16.36 1.22
C GLU A 11 29.16 -14.84 1.19
N THR A 12 29.53 -14.18 0.09
CA THR A 12 29.30 -12.73 -0.09
C THR A 12 27.82 -12.41 -0.25
N ALA A 13 27.04 -13.26 -0.94
CA ALA A 13 25.60 -13.08 -1.11
C ALA A 13 24.87 -13.20 0.24
N GLU A 14 25.26 -14.18 1.04
CA GLU A 14 24.74 -14.40 2.38
C GLU A 14 25.11 -13.25 3.32
N LEU A 15 26.38 -12.84 3.33
CA LEU A 15 26.87 -11.74 4.17
C LEU A 15 26.17 -10.41 3.87
N LEU A 16 25.86 -10.12 2.60
CA LEU A 16 25.24 -8.86 2.18
C LEU A 16 23.70 -8.92 2.12
N GLY A 17 23.08 -10.08 2.36
CA GLY A 17 21.64 -10.25 2.21
C GLY A 17 21.14 -9.96 0.78
N LYS A 18 21.94 -10.27 -0.24
CA LYS A 18 21.62 -10.05 -1.66
C LYS A 18 21.69 -11.33 -2.48
N SER A 19 21.02 -11.37 -3.61
CA SER A 19 21.11 -12.52 -4.53
C SER A 19 22.47 -12.58 -5.24
N LYS A 20 22.90 -13.80 -5.60
CA LYS A 20 24.12 -14.03 -6.38
C LYS A 20 24.09 -13.29 -7.72
N GLU A 21 22.92 -13.17 -8.33
CA GLU A 21 22.66 -12.43 -9.57
C GLU A 21 22.93 -10.93 -9.41
N THR A 22 22.57 -10.36 -8.27
CA THR A 22 22.84 -8.96 -7.94
C THR A 22 24.34 -8.72 -7.84
N LEU A 23 25.07 -9.62 -7.18
CA LEU A 23 26.54 -9.55 -7.08
C LEU A 23 27.23 -9.71 -8.45
N ARG A 24 26.73 -10.60 -9.32
CA ARG A 24 27.23 -10.71 -10.71
C ARG A 24 26.97 -9.45 -11.52
N ARG A 25 25.86 -8.76 -11.29
CA ARG A 25 25.57 -7.47 -11.93
C ARG A 25 26.53 -6.40 -11.43
N TRP A 26 26.77 -6.30 -10.13
CA TRP A 26 27.71 -5.35 -9.56
C TRP A 26 29.17 -5.58 -9.98
N ASP A 27 29.58 -6.83 -10.18
CA ASP A 27 30.86 -7.20 -10.78
C ASP A 27 30.98 -6.63 -12.21
N ARG A 28 29.96 -6.82 -13.06
CA ARG A 28 29.94 -6.27 -14.43
C ARG A 28 29.90 -4.73 -14.47
N GLU A 29 29.20 -4.12 -13.53
CA GLU A 29 29.06 -2.65 -13.44
C GLU A 29 30.26 -2.00 -12.73
N GLY A 30 31.25 -2.78 -12.27
CA GLY A 30 32.43 -2.27 -11.56
C GLY A 30 32.16 -1.76 -10.15
N LYS A 31 30.95 -1.96 -9.62
CA LYS A 31 30.54 -1.52 -8.27
C LYS A 31 31.13 -2.40 -7.17
N LEU A 32 31.27 -3.69 -7.46
CA LEU A 32 31.91 -4.66 -6.57
C LEU A 32 32.69 -5.67 -7.44
N PRO A 33 33.87 -5.28 -7.95
CA PRO A 33 34.67 -6.14 -8.83
C PRO A 33 35.12 -7.41 -8.12
N ALA A 34 34.94 -8.56 -8.77
CA ALA A 34 35.41 -9.85 -8.27
C ALA A 34 36.80 -10.19 -8.82
N VAL A 35 37.65 -10.78 -7.97
CA VAL A 35 38.88 -11.45 -8.39
C VAL A 35 38.53 -12.88 -8.84
N ARG A 36 39.25 -13.38 -9.85
CA ARG A 36 39.10 -14.76 -10.32
C ARG A 36 40.09 -15.67 -9.61
N GLU A 37 39.61 -16.76 -9.05
CA GLU A 37 40.50 -17.79 -8.52
C GLU A 37 41.29 -18.44 -9.67
N PRO A 38 42.63 -18.60 -9.56
CA PRO A 38 43.46 -19.09 -10.66
C PRO A 38 43.10 -20.50 -11.17
N MET A 39 42.59 -21.38 -10.30
CA MET A 39 42.36 -22.79 -10.63
C MET A 39 40.94 -23.06 -11.13
N SER A 40 39.92 -22.54 -10.44
CA SER A 40 38.51 -22.77 -10.80
C SER A 40 37.88 -21.64 -11.62
N ASN A 41 38.58 -20.51 -11.80
CA ASN A 41 38.06 -19.27 -12.36
C ASN A 41 36.81 -18.73 -11.61
N TYR A 42 36.61 -19.17 -10.36
CA TYR A 42 35.46 -18.77 -9.56
C TYR A 42 35.58 -17.32 -9.08
N ARG A 43 34.42 -16.67 -8.85
CA ARG A 43 34.35 -15.28 -8.36
C ARG A 43 34.63 -15.24 -6.86
N MET A 44 35.68 -14.51 -6.52
CA MET A 44 36.13 -14.27 -5.16
C MET A 44 36.14 -12.77 -4.87
N TYR A 45 35.64 -12.38 -3.70
CA TYR A 45 35.54 -11.00 -3.25
C TYR A 45 36.50 -10.78 -2.09
N PRO A 46 37.42 -9.79 -2.16
CA PRO A 46 38.30 -9.44 -1.05
C PRO A 46 37.48 -9.00 0.17
N LYS A 47 37.76 -9.56 1.35
CA LYS A 47 37.05 -9.17 2.58
C LYS A 47 37.22 -7.69 2.91
N SER A 48 38.42 -7.15 2.74
CA SER A 48 38.71 -5.73 2.99
C SER A 48 37.83 -4.81 2.13
N GLN A 49 37.57 -5.19 0.87
CA GLN A 49 36.72 -4.41 -0.02
C GLN A 49 35.25 -4.43 0.41
N ILE A 50 34.78 -5.58 0.91
CA ILE A 50 33.44 -5.70 1.48
C ILE A 50 33.36 -4.88 2.77
N GLU A 51 34.34 -5.01 3.65
CA GLU A 51 34.43 -4.25 4.90
C GLU A 51 34.52 -2.73 4.64
N ASP A 52 35.23 -2.27 3.62
CA ASP A 52 35.35 -0.85 3.28
C ASP A 52 34.03 -0.28 2.75
N ILE A 53 33.42 -0.94 1.75
CA ILE A 53 32.15 -0.50 1.12
C ILE A 53 31.00 -0.54 2.11
N PHE A 54 31.00 -1.53 3.00
CA PHE A 54 29.95 -1.76 3.96
C PHE A 54 30.39 -1.42 5.39
N SER A 55 31.46 -0.65 5.58
CA SER A 55 31.95 -0.25 6.91
C SER A 55 30.86 0.49 7.68
N ASP A 56 30.16 1.40 7.01
CA ASP A 56 28.98 2.09 7.54
C ASP A 56 27.79 1.16 7.78
N PHE A 57 27.68 0.07 7.00
CA PHE A 57 26.61 -0.95 7.09
C PHE A 57 26.88 -2.01 8.18
N PHE A 58 28.15 -2.26 8.50
CA PHE A 58 28.58 -3.19 9.56
C PHE A 58 28.76 -2.46 10.90
N ASN A 59 29.16 -1.19 10.92
CA ASN A 59 29.11 -0.35 12.13
C ASN A 59 27.68 -0.07 12.61
N THR A 60 26.66 -0.29 11.76
CA THR A 60 25.25 -0.25 12.15
C THR A 60 24.76 -1.54 12.84
N GLN A 61 25.64 -2.50 13.15
CA GLN A 61 25.23 -3.68 13.95
C GLN A 61 24.99 -3.38 15.46
N THR A 62 25.04 -2.13 15.91
CA THR A 62 24.56 -1.76 17.28
C THR A 62 23.58 -0.60 17.35
N VAL A 63 23.13 -0.07 16.21
CA VAL A 63 21.90 0.73 16.18
C VAL A 63 21.13 0.24 14.96
N LYS A 64 20.24 -0.72 15.18
CA LYS A 64 18.99 -0.70 14.41
C LYS A 64 18.39 0.67 14.73
N GLU A 65 18.71 1.68 13.93
CA GLU A 65 17.73 2.74 13.72
C GLU A 65 16.57 2.01 13.07
N VAL A 66 15.70 1.49 13.94
CA VAL A 66 14.30 1.36 13.61
C VAL A 66 13.97 2.79 13.20
N VAL A 67 13.92 3.05 11.90
CA VAL A 67 13.18 4.20 11.40
C VAL A 67 11.74 3.89 11.77
N ASP A 68 11.46 4.13 13.05
CA ASP A 68 10.15 3.91 13.59
C ASP A 68 9.39 5.15 13.15
N ASN A 69 8.69 5.03 12.03
CA ASN A 69 7.66 5.99 11.64
C ASN A 69 6.50 5.98 12.66
N TYR A 70 6.62 5.22 13.75
CA TYR A 70 5.77 5.31 14.91
C TYR A 70 5.74 6.74 15.43
N THR A 71 4.55 7.31 15.34
CA THR A 71 4.18 8.51 16.03
C THR A 71 3.11 8.17 17.04
N LYS A 72 3.16 8.78 18.23
CA LYS A 72 2.09 8.64 19.21
C LYS A 72 0.88 9.41 18.69
N PRO A 73 -0.27 8.76 18.45
CA PRO A 73 -1.44 9.48 17.98
C PRO A 73 -1.96 10.43 19.06
N ALA A 74 -2.34 11.65 18.67
CA ALA A 74 -2.89 12.65 19.59
C ALA A 74 -4.22 12.19 20.23
N ARG A 75 -4.96 11.34 19.51
CA ARG A 75 -6.23 10.72 19.92
C ARG A 75 -6.46 9.44 19.11
N GLU A 76 -7.49 8.67 19.46
CA GLU A 76 -7.95 7.55 18.65
C GLU A 76 -8.48 8.07 17.30
N TYR A 77 -8.01 7.49 16.19
CA TYR A 77 -8.47 7.76 14.83
C TYR A 77 -9.31 6.59 14.32
N LYS A 78 -10.47 6.90 13.75
CA LYS A 78 -11.47 5.92 13.33
C LYS A 78 -11.52 5.79 11.82
N VAL A 79 -11.80 4.57 11.37
CA VAL A 79 -11.86 4.19 9.95
C VAL A 79 -13.21 3.58 9.64
N LEU A 80 -13.81 4.01 8.54
CA LEU A 80 -14.91 3.33 7.87
C LEU A 80 -14.37 2.73 6.56
N GLU A 81 -14.41 1.41 6.42
CA GLU A 81 -13.97 0.73 5.20
C GLU A 81 -15.18 0.32 4.35
N LEU A 82 -15.13 0.61 3.06
CA LEU A 82 -16.14 0.29 2.06
C LEU A 82 -15.54 -0.74 1.09
N PHE A 83 -16.37 -1.65 0.58
CA PHE A 83 -15.89 -2.73 -0.32
C PHE A 83 -14.74 -3.52 0.32
N ALA A 84 -14.92 -3.90 1.59
CA ALA A 84 -13.84 -4.38 2.45
C ALA A 84 -13.19 -5.69 1.98
N GLY A 85 -13.90 -6.49 1.19
CA GLY A 85 -13.49 -7.85 0.83
C GLY A 85 -13.14 -8.65 2.09
N ALA A 86 -11.99 -9.33 2.06
CA ALA A 86 -11.51 -10.08 3.21
C ALA A 86 -10.85 -9.21 4.32
N GLY A 87 -10.83 -7.88 4.18
CA GLY A 87 -10.35 -6.93 5.19
C GLY A 87 -8.86 -6.62 5.16
N GLY A 88 -8.19 -6.82 4.02
CA GLY A 88 -6.73 -6.62 3.91
C GLY A 88 -6.28 -5.20 4.27
N LEU A 89 -7.00 -4.18 3.79
CA LEU A 89 -6.68 -2.78 4.06
C LEU A 89 -7.06 -2.40 5.50
N ALA A 90 -8.24 -2.80 6.01
CA ALA A 90 -8.56 -2.62 7.44
C ALA A 90 -7.55 -3.27 8.39
N ILE A 91 -7.04 -4.47 8.10
CA ILE A 91 -5.99 -5.09 8.92
C ILE A 91 -4.72 -4.23 8.91
N GLY A 92 -4.34 -3.68 7.75
CA GLY A 92 -3.21 -2.75 7.65
C GLY A 92 -3.40 -1.49 8.51
N LEU A 93 -4.60 -0.91 8.48
CA LEU A 93 -4.94 0.29 9.25
C LEU A 93 -5.04 -0.01 10.76
N GLU A 94 -5.60 -1.15 11.14
CA GLU A 94 -5.62 -1.64 12.52
C GLU A 94 -4.20 -1.81 13.06
N ASN A 95 -3.31 -2.44 12.29
CA ASN A 95 -1.90 -2.59 12.65
C ASN A 95 -1.16 -1.26 12.76
N ALA A 96 -1.58 -0.24 11.99
CA ALA A 96 -1.08 1.12 12.10
C ALA A 96 -1.67 1.90 13.31
N GLY A 97 -2.53 1.26 14.11
CA GLY A 97 -3.12 1.84 15.32
C GLY A 97 -4.43 2.61 15.11
N LEU A 98 -5.03 2.53 13.93
CA LEU A 98 -6.36 3.09 13.67
C LEU A 98 -7.45 2.09 14.04
N LYS A 99 -8.66 2.58 14.30
CA LYS A 99 -9.79 1.74 14.72
C LYS A 99 -10.86 1.66 13.64
N CYS A 100 -11.02 0.46 13.07
CA CYS A 100 -12.10 0.18 12.14
C CYS A 100 -13.45 0.14 12.89
N VAL A 101 -14.30 1.15 12.69
CA VAL A 101 -15.59 1.26 13.37
C VAL A 101 -16.73 0.59 12.62
N ALA A 102 -16.60 0.46 11.30
CA ALA A 102 -17.51 -0.30 10.45
C ALA A 102 -16.83 -0.67 9.13
N LEU A 103 -17.27 -1.80 8.58
CA LEU A 103 -16.83 -2.30 7.28
C LEU A 103 -18.07 -2.68 6.47
N ASN A 104 -18.25 -2.12 5.28
CA ASN A 104 -19.30 -2.52 4.35
C ASN A 104 -18.76 -3.48 3.29
N GLU A 105 -19.48 -4.59 3.09
CA GLU A 105 -19.14 -5.61 2.10
C GLU A 105 -20.41 -6.33 1.62
N ILE A 106 -20.49 -6.62 0.33
CA ILE A 106 -21.66 -7.25 -0.31
C ILE A 106 -21.51 -8.77 -0.38
N ASP A 107 -20.29 -9.29 -0.52
CA ASP A 107 -20.01 -10.71 -0.60
C ASP A 107 -20.14 -11.39 0.77
N LYS A 108 -21.01 -12.41 0.82
CA LYS A 108 -21.33 -13.12 2.06
C LYS A 108 -20.14 -13.89 2.62
N PHE A 109 -19.27 -14.44 1.77
CA PHE A 109 -18.11 -15.23 2.21
C PHE A 109 -17.00 -14.32 2.76
N ALA A 110 -16.81 -13.16 2.14
CA ALA A 110 -15.96 -12.09 2.65
C ALA A 110 -16.44 -11.62 4.02
N CYS A 111 -17.75 -11.35 4.18
CA CYS A 111 -18.35 -10.99 5.47
C CYS A 111 -18.14 -12.07 6.54
N GLN A 112 -18.32 -13.36 6.20
CA GLN A 112 -18.04 -14.47 7.11
C GLN A 112 -16.56 -14.52 7.52
N THR A 113 -15.65 -14.27 6.57
CA THR A 113 -14.21 -14.21 6.82
C THR A 113 -13.88 -13.08 7.79
N LEU A 114 -14.43 -11.88 7.58
CA LEU A 114 -14.27 -10.73 8.47
C LEU A 114 -14.74 -11.04 9.89
N ARG A 115 -15.98 -11.52 10.05
CA ARG A 115 -16.54 -11.85 11.37
C ARG A 115 -15.75 -12.94 12.09
N ARG A 116 -15.21 -13.92 11.36
CA ARG A 116 -14.40 -14.98 11.95
C ARG A 116 -13.04 -14.49 12.44
N ASN A 117 -12.38 -13.59 11.71
CA ASN A 117 -11.05 -13.10 12.05
C ASN A 117 -11.08 -11.90 13.01
N ARG A 118 -12.18 -11.13 13.02
CA ARG A 118 -12.40 -9.95 13.85
C ARG A 118 -13.87 -9.90 14.32
N PRO A 119 -14.24 -10.72 15.33
CA PRO A 119 -15.63 -10.83 15.78
C PRO A 119 -16.20 -9.54 16.40
N ASN A 120 -15.32 -8.62 16.81
CA ASN A 120 -15.72 -7.32 17.39
C ASN A 120 -15.90 -6.22 16.33
N TRP A 121 -15.57 -6.48 15.05
CA TRP A 121 -15.80 -5.50 14.00
C TRP A 121 -17.28 -5.47 13.60
N ASN A 122 -17.78 -4.26 13.35
CA ASN A 122 -19.13 -4.06 12.85
C ASN A 122 -19.17 -4.26 11.33
N ILE A 123 -19.73 -5.37 10.87
CA ILE A 123 -19.82 -5.71 9.44
C ILE A 123 -21.21 -5.36 8.91
N LEU A 124 -21.25 -4.33 8.07
CA LEU A 124 -22.42 -3.87 7.32
C LEU A 124 -22.54 -4.72 6.03
N GLU A 125 -23.08 -5.93 6.17
CA GLU A 125 -23.26 -6.87 5.06
C GLU A 125 -24.42 -6.45 4.16
N GLY A 126 -24.13 -6.09 2.90
CA GLY A 126 -25.13 -5.72 1.90
C GLY A 126 -24.62 -4.72 0.87
N ASP A 127 -25.47 -4.36 -0.09
CA ASP A 127 -25.17 -3.32 -1.08
C ASP A 127 -25.02 -1.97 -0.37
N ILE A 128 -23.89 -1.29 -0.61
CA ILE A 128 -23.58 0.05 -0.07
C ILE A 128 -24.74 1.06 -0.26
N LYS A 129 -25.53 0.91 -1.33
CA LYS A 129 -26.69 1.77 -1.65
C LYS A 129 -27.82 1.68 -0.63
N GLU A 130 -27.89 0.57 0.10
CA GLU A 130 -28.95 0.31 1.10
C GLU A 130 -28.58 0.89 2.47
N PHE A 131 -27.36 1.41 2.64
CA PHE A 131 -26.87 1.95 3.91
C PHE A 131 -26.82 3.48 3.91
N ASP A 132 -27.29 4.05 5.01
CA ASP A 132 -27.11 5.46 5.39
C ASP A 132 -25.91 5.60 6.33
N PHE A 133 -24.91 6.38 5.91
CA PHE A 133 -23.69 6.61 6.68
C PHE A 133 -23.69 7.95 7.42
N SER A 134 -24.80 8.71 7.38
CA SER A 134 -24.95 9.99 8.08
C SER A 134 -24.69 9.89 9.59
N ASN A 135 -24.94 8.73 10.20
CA ASN A 135 -24.63 8.46 11.61
C ASN A 135 -23.13 8.56 11.94
N TYR A 136 -22.25 8.42 10.95
CA TYR A 136 -20.80 8.55 11.07
C TYR A 136 -20.29 9.98 10.77
N LYS A 137 -21.17 10.91 10.39
CA LYS A 137 -20.81 12.28 10.04
C LYS A 137 -19.97 12.95 11.12
N ASN A 138 -18.76 13.41 10.75
CA ASN A 138 -17.78 14.03 11.65
C ASN A 138 -17.35 13.15 12.85
N LYS A 139 -17.52 11.81 12.77
CA LYS A 139 -17.14 10.84 13.81
C LYS A 139 -16.06 9.85 13.35
N VAL A 140 -15.69 9.90 12.08
CA VAL A 140 -14.70 9.02 11.43
C VAL A 140 -13.70 9.91 10.71
N GLU A 141 -12.40 9.64 10.92
CA GLU A 141 -11.33 10.44 10.32
C GLU A 141 -10.92 9.93 8.96
N VAL A 142 -11.08 8.64 8.68
CA VAL A 142 -10.68 8.03 7.41
C VAL A 142 -11.79 7.19 6.82
N VAL A 143 -12.12 7.43 5.54
CA VAL A 143 -12.95 6.52 4.74
C VAL A 143 -12.05 5.83 3.72
N THR A 144 -12.10 4.50 3.65
CA THR A 144 -11.31 3.73 2.68
C THR A 144 -12.20 2.87 1.80
N GLY A 145 -11.76 2.54 0.59
CA GLY A 145 -12.42 1.49 -0.18
C GLY A 145 -11.77 1.10 -1.50
N GLY A 146 -11.83 -0.20 -1.81
CA GLY A 146 -11.39 -0.79 -3.07
C GLY A 146 -12.57 -1.04 -4.00
N PHE A 147 -13.07 0.02 -4.64
CA PHE A 147 -14.22 -0.09 -5.54
C PHE A 147 -13.80 -0.65 -6.92
N PRO A 148 -14.63 -1.48 -7.56
CA PRO A 148 -14.40 -1.94 -8.93
C PRO A 148 -14.17 -0.79 -9.93
N CYS A 149 -13.20 -0.95 -10.84
CA CYS A 149 -12.92 0.01 -11.90
C CYS A 149 -14.05 0.00 -12.95
N GLN A 150 -14.84 1.06 -13.02
CA GLN A 150 -15.94 1.23 -13.98
C GLN A 150 -15.72 2.49 -14.82
N ALA A 151 -16.10 2.46 -16.10
CA ALA A 151 -16.12 3.64 -16.95
C ALA A 151 -17.27 4.59 -16.55
N PHE A 152 -17.04 5.90 -16.64
CA PHE A 152 -18.11 6.89 -16.48
C PHE A 152 -18.93 7.05 -17.77
N SER A 153 -20.22 7.40 -17.62
CA SER A 153 -21.03 7.74 -18.79
C SER A 153 -20.77 9.20 -19.18
N TYR A 154 -20.06 9.41 -20.28
CA TYR A 154 -19.78 10.76 -20.80
C TYR A 154 -20.94 11.23 -21.68
N ALA A 155 -22.07 11.59 -21.06
CA ALA A 155 -23.23 12.13 -21.77
C ALA A 155 -22.99 13.60 -22.18
N GLY A 156 -22.10 13.82 -23.15
CA GLY A 156 -22.03 15.03 -24.00
C GLY A 156 -21.76 16.39 -23.36
N LYS A 157 -21.81 16.55 -22.04
CA LYS A 157 -21.49 17.80 -21.32
C LYS A 157 -20.86 17.43 -19.99
N LYS A 158 -19.70 18.04 -19.69
CA LYS A 158 -18.96 17.97 -18.43
C LYS A 158 -19.91 18.15 -17.23
N LEU A 159 -20.40 17.09 -16.61
CA LEU A 159 -21.36 17.18 -15.51
C LEU A 159 -20.89 16.37 -14.29
N GLY A 160 -19.61 16.52 -13.92
CA GLY A 160 -19.09 16.29 -12.56
C GLY A 160 -19.63 15.06 -11.84
N PHE A 161 -20.00 15.23 -10.56
CA PHE A 161 -20.61 14.17 -9.73
C PHE A 161 -21.81 13.45 -10.38
N ALA A 162 -22.57 14.11 -11.25
CA ALA A 162 -23.74 13.53 -11.91
C ALA A 162 -23.39 12.49 -12.99
N ASP A 163 -22.18 12.56 -13.57
CA ASP A 163 -21.67 11.62 -14.58
C ASP A 163 -21.21 10.28 -13.99
N ALA A 164 -20.94 10.24 -12.67
CA ALA A 164 -20.59 9.02 -11.96
C ALA A 164 -21.81 8.24 -11.46
N ARG A 165 -23.02 8.80 -11.53
CA ARG A 165 -24.25 8.16 -11.03
C ARG A 165 -24.40 6.75 -11.59
N GLY A 166 -24.64 5.79 -10.71
CA GLY A 166 -24.76 4.37 -11.05
C GLY A 166 -23.45 3.58 -10.95
N THR A 167 -22.30 4.25 -10.78
CA THR A 167 -21.02 3.58 -10.50
C THR A 167 -20.79 3.39 -9.00
N LEU A 168 -19.94 2.43 -8.64
CA LEU A 168 -19.54 2.20 -7.24
C LEU A 168 -18.59 3.29 -6.72
N PHE A 169 -17.86 3.97 -7.62
CA PHE A 169 -17.11 5.18 -7.27
C PHE A 169 -18.03 6.32 -6.81
N TYR A 170 -19.20 6.48 -7.44
CA TYR A 170 -20.18 7.46 -6.99
C TYR A 170 -20.68 7.14 -5.57
N GLU A 171 -20.94 5.87 -5.27
CA GLU A 171 -21.31 5.47 -3.91
C GLU A 171 -20.19 5.72 -2.91
N PHE A 172 -18.93 5.46 -3.27
CA PHE A 172 -17.78 5.85 -2.45
C PHE A 172 -17.77 7.35 -2.16
N ALA A 173 -17.90 8.18 -3.19
CA ALA A 173 -17.89 9.64 -3.04
C ALA A 173 -19.14 10.17 -2.30
N ARG A 174 -20.30 9.52 -2.44
CA ARG A 174 -21.50 9.77 -1.61
C ARG A 174 -21.17 9.56 -0.14
N VAL A 175 -20.60 8.40 0.21
CA VAL A 175 -20.27 8.10 1.61
C VAL A 175 -19.20 9.07 2.15
N VAL A 176 -18.18 9.43 1.36
CA VAL A 176 -17.21 10.46 1.76
C VAL A 176 -17.93 11.79 2.06
N THR A 177 -18.92 12.17 1.25
CA THR A 177 -19.72 13.39 1.47
C THR A 177 -20.59 13.30 2.73
N GLU A 178 -21.25 12.16 2.97
CA GLU A 178 -22.11 11.93 4.15
C GLU A 178 -21.29 11.93 5.45
N VAL A 179 -20.13 11.27 5.44
CA VAL A 179 -19.27 11.06 6.60
C VAL A 179 -18.40 12.28 6.89
N ASN A 180 -18.01 13.03 5.85
CA ASN A 180 -17.09 14.16 5.93
C ASN A 180 -15.78 13.84 6.69
N PRO A 181 -15.00 12.81 6.27
CA PRO A 181 -13.74 12.43 6.90
C PRO A 181 -12.62 13.46 6.69
N LEU A 182 -11.51 13.30 7.40
CA LEU A 182 -10.30 14.10 7.14
C LEU A 182 -9.55 13.59 5.91
N ILE A 183 -9.57 12.26 5.69
CA ILE A 183 -8.86 11.59 4.61
C ILE A 183 -9.79 10.55 3.97
N CYS A 184 -9.75 10.44 2.65
CA CYS A 184 -10.32 9.31 1.93
C CYS A 184 -9.23 8.56 1.16
N VAL A 185 -9.27 7.22 1.16
CA VAL A 185 -8.33 6.37 0.42
C VAL A 185 -9.10 5.48 -0.54
N GLY A 186 -8.91 5.68 -1.84
CA GLY A 186 -9.44 4.81 -2.89
C GLY A 186 -8.36 3.87 -3.40
N GLU A 187 -8.59 2.56 -3.34
CA GLU A 187 -7.73 1.57 -3.99
C GLU A 187 -8.28 1.22 -5.37
N ASN A 188 -7.38 1.06 -6.34
CA ASN A 188 -7.75 0.60 -7.67
C ASN A 188 -6.59 -0.07 -8.39
N VAL A 189 -6.91 -0.76 -9.48
CA VAL A 189 -5.92 -1.43 -10.32
C VAL A 189 -5.05 -0.44 -11.09
N ARG A 190 -3.79 -0.83 -11.37
CA ARG A 190 -2.84 -0.02 -12.17
C ARG A 190 -3.40 0.42 -13.54
N GLY A 191 -4.29 -0.37 -14.12
CA GLY A 191 -4.93 -0.08 -15.41
C GLY A 191 -5.76 1.22 -15.42
N LEU A 192 -6.17 1.72 -14.24
CA LEU A 192 -6.92 2.96 -14.09
C LEU A 192 -6.22 4.17 -14.74
N LEU A 193 -4.88 4.21 -14.68
CA LEU A 193 -4.06 5.30 -15.26
C LEU A 193 -4.31 5.50 -16.76
N SER A 194 -4.55 4.41 -17.48
CA SER A 194 -4.79 4.40 -18.93
C SER A 194 -6.26 4.18 -19.30
N HIS A 195 -7.12 3.89 -18.32
CA HIS A 195 -8.50 3.53 -18.56
C HIS A 195 -9.28 4.68 -19.20
N ASP A 196 -9.98 4.37 -20.28
CA ASP A 196 -10.65 5.36 -21.14
C ASP A 196 -9.73 6.54 -21.52
N ASN A 197 -8.50 6.24 -21.93
CA ASN A 197 -7.46 7.23 -22.24
C ASN A 197 -7.15 8.19 -21.07
N GLY A 198 -7.23 7.69 -19.83
CA GLY A 198 -6.99 8.45 -18.60
C GLY A 198 -8.18 9.30 -18.14
N ARG A 199 -9.29 9.34 -18.90
CA ARG A 199 -10.45 10.17 -18.55
C ARG A 199 -11.16 9.69 -17.30
N THR A 200 -11.11 8.39 -16.99
CA THR A 200 -11.72 7.84 -15.77
C THR A 200 -11.02 8.38 -14.52
N LEU A 201 -9.69 8.31 -14.44
CA LEU A 201 -8.96 8.88 -13.30
C LEU A 201 -9.20 10.38 -13.16
N GLN A 202 -9.17 11.13 -14.28
CA GLN A 202 -9.43 12.57 -14.25
C GLN A 202 -10.85 12.90 -13.77
N GLY A 203 -11.86 12.09 -14.15
CA GLY A 203 -13.21 12.21 -13.64
C GLY A 203 -13.29 11.97 -12.13
N MET A 204 -12.61 10.93 -11.62
CA MET A 204 -12.55 10.64 -10.19
C MET A 204 -11.91 11.80 -9.40
N ILE A 205 -10.81 12.34 -9.90
CA ILE A 205 -10.12 13.50 -9.29
C ILE A 205 -11.03 14.73 -9.29
N SER A 206 -11.69 15.03 -10.42
CA SER A 206 -12.62 16.17 -10.51
C SER A 206 -13.74 16.06 -9.49
N ILE A 207 -14.32 14.86 -9.33
CA ILE A 207 -15.40 14.61 -8.37
C ILE A 207 -14.94 14.81 -6.94
N LEU A 208 -13.78 14.25 -6.56
CA LEU A 208 -13.24 14.42 -5.21
C LEU A 208 -12.90 15.88 -4.91
N ASN A 209 -12.37 16.62 -5.90
CA ASN A 209 -12.14 18.06 -5.78
C ASN A 209 -13.45 18.84 -5.60
N GLU A 210 -14.52 18.48 -6.34
CA GLU A 210 -15.85 19.11 -6.21
C GLU A 210 -16.44 18.94 -4.82
N ILE A 211 -16.19 17.80 -4.15
CA ILE A 211 -16.63 17.55 -2.77
C ILE A 211 -15.61 17.99 -1.71
N GLY A 212 -14.55 18.72 -2.10
CA GLY A 212 -13.64 19.41 -1.19
C GLY A 212 -12.35 18.68 -0.82
N TYR A 213 -11.95 17.63 -1.56
CA TYR A 213 -10.75 16.84 -1.28
C TYR A 213 -9.70 17.02 -2.37
N ASN A 214 -8.45 17.31 -1.96
CA ASN A 214 -7.31 17.32 -2.86
C ASN A 214 -6.77 15.90 -3.04
N VAL A 215 -6.67 15.44 -4.28
CA VAL A 215 -6.23 14.07 -4.59
C VAL A 215 -4.73 14.01 -4.87
N ALA A 216 -4.04 13.08 -4.21
CA ALA A 216 -2.70 12.65 -4.54
C ALA A 216 -2.77 11.27 -5.24
N PRO A 217 -2.71 11.22 -6.59
CA PRO A 217 -2.87 9.99 -7.37
C PRO A 217 -1.63 9.10 -7.39
#